data_AF-A0A1H9SYR1-F1
#
_entry.id   AF-A0A1H9SYR1-F1
#
_cell.length_a   1.000
_cell.length_b   1.000
_cell.length_c   1.000
_cell.angle_alpha   90.00
_cell.angle_beta   90.00
_cell.angle_gamma   90.00
#
_symmetry.space_group_name_H-M   'P 1'
#
loop_
_entity.id
_entity.type
_entity.pdbx_description
1 polymer ?
#
loop_
_entity_poly.entity_id
_entity_poly.type
_entity_poly.pdbx_seq_one_letter_code
_entity_poly.pdbx_strand_id
1 'polypeptide(L)'
;MTAKQTPKPISQKPLPSGVRLSLEASVQREAHGHMGHPDPYQMRELRAQEVTATASIWMAFAALATLLVTSAGTFFIWRQIRLTRDAVREAIAATNAAVEGNNIAREIGQAQARCYLSPRDVKFRIDTYAAPHLYMTVLNSGQSPARNFRWTFQVTMRLMPDGWQWGSRLIEPGGGRDIAAQQGEAVQLGIAAANAMPQGQLSDLLLEPTVRIEARIVARWSDVFGVEQEETWFYQAIAPTGLDMDIPMIVDFPAQA
;
A
#
# COMPACT_ATOMS: atom_id res chain seq x y z
N MET A 1 21.94 26.30 -4.39
CA MET A 1 23.18 27.03 -4.03
C MET A 1 23.23 28.29 -4.87
N THR A 2 22.74 29.41 -4.33
CA THR A 2 22.59 30.66 -5.09
C THR A 2 23.61 31.66 -4.55
N ALA A 3 24.60 31.99 -5.37
CA ALA A 3 25.73 32.84 -4.99
C ALA A 3 25.26 34.27 -4.66
N LYS A 4 25.55 34.74 -3.44
CA LYS A 4 25.37 36.13 -3.00
C LYS A 4 26.38 37.01 -3.72
N GLN A 5 25.91 37.88 -4.61
CA GLN A 5 26.71 38.97 -5.18
C GLN A 5 26.90 40.06 -4.12
N THR A 6 28.14 40.27 -3.69
CA THR A 6 28.55 41.38 -2.82
C THR A 6 28.78 42.66 -3.65
N PRO A 7 28.24 43.82 -3.25
CA PRO A 7 28.41 45.08 -3.96
C PRO A 7 29.86 45.58 -3.87
N LYS A 8 30.40 46.03 -5.01
CA LYS A 8 31.75 46.59 -5.15
C LYS A 8 31.85 47.93 -4.41
N PRO A 9 32.92 48.19 -3.63
CA PRO A 9 33.11 49.47 -2.95
C PRO A 9 33.34 50.60 -3.95
N ILE A 10 32.59 51.69 -3.78
CA ILE A 10 32.73 52.92 -4.58
C ILE A 10 34.02 53.62 -4.15
N SER A 11 34.97 53.72 -5.08
CA SER A 11 36.24 54.42 -4.91
C SER A 11 35.96 55.93 -4.83
N GLN A 12 36.11 56.49 -3.62
CA GLN A 12 36.07 57.93 -3.41
C GLN A 12 37.41 58.54 -3.85
N LYS A 13 37.40 59.31 -4.93
CA LYS A 13 38.54 60.13 -5.34
C LYS A 13 38.79 61.22 -4.29
N PRO A 14 40.02 61.39 -3.78
CA PRO A 14 40.33 62.47 -2.84
C PRO A 14 40.23 63.82 -3.55
N LEU A 15 39.55 64.77 -2.91
CA LEU A 15 39.47 66.15 -3.39
C LEU A 15 40.85 66.83 -3.37
N PRO A 16 41.15 67.68 -4.37
CA PRO A 16 42.41 68.41 -4.47
C PRO A 16 42.58 69.40 -3.31
N SER A 17 43.77 69.36 -2.70
CA SER A 17 44.20 70.12 -1.51
C SER A 17 44.31 71.65 -1.69
N GLY A 18 43.96 72.18 -2.87
CA GLY A 18 44.06 73.61 -3.20
C GLY A 18 42.83 74.46 -2.88
N VAL A 19 41.70 73.87 -2.44
CA VAL A 19 40.43 74.61 -2.27
C VAL A 19 40.17 75.06 -0.82
N ARG A 20 40.98 74.62 0.15
CA ARG A 20 40.78 74.97 1.57
C ARG A 20 41.27 76.36 1.96
N LEU A 21 42.21 76.96 1.24
CA LEU A 21 42.82 78.25 1.62
C LEU A 21 42.13 79.49 1.04
N SER A 22 41.24 79.33 0.06
CA SER A 22 40.46 80.44 -0.52
C SER A 22 39.09 80.64 0.11
N LEU A 23 38.61 79.70 0.94
CA LEU A 23 37.29 79.77 1.59
C LEU A 23 37.33 80.45 2.97
N GLU A 24 38.47 80.43 3.67
CA GLU A 24 38.61 81.12 4.97
C GLU A 24 38.87 82.63 4.81
N ALA A 25 39.41 83.08 3.67
CA ALA A 25 39.69 84.50 3.43
C ALA A 25 38.47 85.31 2.97
N SER A 26 37.42 84.67 2.44
CA SER A 26 36.18 85.32 2.01
C SER A 26 35.13 85.46 3.11
N VAL A 27 35.22 84.67 4.19
CA VAL A 27 34.22 84.67 5.29
C VAL A 27 34.45 85.83 6.28
N GLN A 28 35.62 86.48 6.27
CA GLN A 28 35.94 87.55 7.22
C GLN A 28 35.71 88.98 6.70
N ARG A 29 35.22 89.16 5.45
CA ARG A 29 34.97 90.50 4.85
C ARG A 29 33.52 90.97 4.84
N GLU A 30 32.55 90.17 5.30
CA GLU A 30 31.13 90.56 5.34
C GLU A 30 30.59 90.84 6.75
N ALA A 31 31.44 91.35 7.66
CA ALA A 31 31.02 91.76 9.01
C ALA A 31 30.83 93.29 9.15
N HIS A 32 30.64 94.02 8.06
CA HIS A 32 30.38 95.47 8.08
C HIS A 32 29.02 95.83 7.47
N GLY A 33 28.02 95.85 8.34
CA GLY A 33 26.99 96.89 8.44
C GLY A 33 26.43 97.45 7.13
N HIS A 34 25.52 96.70 6.50
CA HIS A 34 24.52 97.27 5.64
C HIS A 34 23.13 96.85 6.13
N MET A 35 22.48 97.73 6.89
CA MET A 35 21.02 97.72 7.05
C MET A 35 20.39 98.18 5.72
N GLY A 36 20.60 97.37 4.67
CA GLY A 36 20.01 97.56 3.36
C GLY A 36 18.63 96.92 3.34
N HIS A 37 17.68 97.59 2.69
CA HIS A 37 16.35 97.05 2.41
C HIS A 37 16.43 95.59 1.94
N PRO A 38 15.49 94.72 2.38
CA PRO A 38 15.49 93.30 2.05
C PRO A 38 15.63 93.12 0.54
N ASP A 39 16.69 92.43 0.14
CA ASP A 39 17.00 92.18 -1.25
C ASP A 39 15.82 91.40 -1.89
N PRO A 40 15.22 91.86 -3.00
CA PRO A 40 14.14 91.15 -3.68
C PRO A 40 14.47 89.68 -4.01
N TYR A 41 15.75 89.31 -4.10
CA TYR A 41 16.18 87.91 -4.24
C TYR A 41 15.90 87.07 -2.99
N GLN A 42 16.11 87.60 -1.78
CA GLN A 42 15.82 86.90 -0.52
C GLN A 42 14.32 86.65 -0.34
N MET A 43 13.47 87.60 -0.74
CA MET A 43 12.01 87.43 -0.67
C MET A 43 11.49 86.35 -1.64
N ARG A 44 12.14 86.19 -2.80
CA ARG A 44 11.84 85.09 -3.74
C ARG A 44 12.31 83.75 -3.19
N GLU A 45 13.47 83.72 -2.54
CA GLU A 45 14.02 82.51 -1.94
C GLU A 45 13.16 82.01 -0.76
N LEU A 46 12.69 82.92 0.11
CA LEU A 46 11.76 82.58 1.20
C LEU A 46 10.44 81.98 0.66
N ARG A 47 9.85 82.58 -0.38
CA ARG A 47 8.66 82.02 -1.02
C ARG A 47 8.93 80.66 -1.68
N ALA A 48 10.10 80.47 -2.29
CA ALA A 48 10.48 79.19 -2.85
C ALA A 48 10.64 78.11 -1.76
N GLN A 49 11.17 78.48 -0.59
CA GLN A 49 11.28 77.59 0.57
C GLN A 49 9.91 77.21 1.15
N GLU A 50 8.98 78.16 1.28
CA GLU A 50 7.61 77.91 1.75
C GLU A 50 6.83 76.96 0.83
N VAL A 51 6.93 77.16 -0.49
CA VAL A 51 6.31 76.28 -1.48
C VAL A 51 6.93 74.89 -1.44
N THR A 52 8.25 74.80 -1.27
CA THR A 52 8.95 73.51 -1.16
C THR A 52 8.57 72.77 0.13
N ALA A 53 8.45 73.48 1.25
CA ALA A 53 8.02 72.90 2.53
C ALA A 53 6.57 72.38 2.46
N THR A 54 5.67 73.12 1.81
CA THR A 54 4.28 72.67 1.61
C THR A 54 4.24 71.43 0.71
N ALA A 55 5.02 71.43 -0.37
CA ALA A 55 5.11 70.28 -1.27
C ALA A 55 5.69 69.03 -0.58
N SER A 56 6.68 69.19 0.30
CA SER A 56 7.30 68.06 1.01
C SER A 56 6.33 67.38 1.99
N ILE A 57 5.44 68.15 2.65
CA ILE A 57 4.35 67.60 3.48
C ILE A 57 3.43 66.73 2.62
N TRP A 58 2.97 67.22 1.48
CA TRP A 58 2.11 66.44 0.57
C TRP A 58 2.81 65.19 0.03
N MET A 59 4.11 65.28 -0.29
CA MET A 59 4.90 64.12 -0.70
C MET A 59 5.02 63.08 0.42
N ALA A 60 5.18 63.51 1.67
CA ALA A 60 5.23 62.60 2.82
C ALA A 60 3.90 61.85 2.99
N PHE A 61 2.77 62.52 2.84
CA PHE A 61 1.46 61.87 2.86
C PHE A 61 1.28 60.88 1.71
N ALA A 62 1.69 61.23 0.49
CA ALA A 62 1.62 60.33 -0.66
C ALA A 62 2.50 59.08 -0.47
N ALA A 63 3.72 59.25 0.08
CA ALA A 63 4.60 58.15 0.42
C ALA A 63 3.99 57.23 1.50
N LEU A 64 3.40 57.82 2.55
CA LEU A 64 2.73 57.06 3.60
C LEU A 64 1.52 56.29 3.07
N ALA A 65 0.69 56.91 2.23
CA ALA A 65 -0.44 56.23 1.59
C ALA A 65 0.02 55.05 0.72
N THR A 66 1.09 55.24 -0.06
CA THR A 66 1.67 54.18 -0.90
C THR A 66 2.21 53.02 -0.05
N LEU A 67 2.86 53.32 1.09
CA LEU A 67 3.32 52.33 2.04
C LEU A 67 2.16 51.50 2.60
N LEU A 68 1.05 52.15 3.00
CA LEU A 68 -0.14 51.50 3.53
C LEU A 68 -0.79 50.59 2.49
N VAL A 69 -0.98 51.08 1.26
CA VAL A 69 -1.54 50.29 0.15
C VAL A 69 -0.67 49.08 -0.18
N THR A 70 0.65 49.27 -0.23
CA THR A 70 1.60 48.17 -0.51
C THR A 70 1.61 47.13 0.62
N SER A 71 1.52 47.58 1.87
CA SER A 71 1.46 46.70 3.05
C SER A 71 0.17 45.89 3.05
N ALA A 72 -0.97 46.53 2.75
CA ALA A 72 -2.26 45.86 2.62
C ALA A 72 -2.24 44.84 1.47
N GLY A 73 -1.71 45.20 0.31
CA GLY A 73 -1.57 44.29 -0.83
C GLY A 73 -0.72 43.05 -0.50
N THR A 74 0.42 43.26 0.18
CA THR A 74 1.29 42.17 0.63
C THR A 74 0.59 41.25 1.63
N PHE A 75 -0.18 41.83 2.56
CA PHE A 75 -0.98 41.08 3.52
C PHE A 75 -2.04 40.20 2.85
N PHE A 76 -2.76 40.73 1.84
CA PHE A 76 -3.75 39.95 1.10
C PHE A 76 -3.12 38.81 0.30
N ILE A 77 -1.99 39.04 -0.37
CA ILE A 77 -1.25 37.98 -1.08
C ILE A 77 -0.81 36.89 -0.12
N TRP A 78 -0.25 37.26 1.04
CA TRP A 78 0.17 36.30 2.05
C TRP A 78 -1.00 35.46 2.56
N ARG A 79 -2.16 36.09 2.81
CA ARG A 79 -3.39 35.40 3.21
C ARG A 79 -3.88 34.45 2.12
N GLN A 80 -3.86 34.86 0.85
CA GLN A 80 -4.27 34.02 -0.27
C GLN A 80 -3.36 32.80 -0.42
N ILE A 81 -2.04 32.98 -0.34
CA ILE A 81 -1.07 31.87 -0.40
C ILE A 81 -1.33 30.87 0.74
N ARG A 82 -1.65 31.37 1.95
CA ARG A 82 -1.98 30.50 3.08
C ARG A 82 -3.23 29.66 2.81
N LEU A 83 -4.31 30.30 2.36
CA LEU A 83 -5.56 29.61 2.03
C LEU A 83 -5.37 28.59 0.90
N THR A 84 -4.62 28.93 -0.15
CA THR A 84 -4.31 27.99 -1.24
C THR A 84 -3.47 26.81 -0.74
N ARG A 85 -2.51 27.04 0.15
CA ARG A 85 -1.73 25.93 0.75
C ARG A 85 -2.59 24.99 1.57
N ASP A 86 -3.51 25.53 2.36
CA ASP A 86 -4.41 24.72 3.18
C ASP A 86 -5.38 23.93 2.29
N ALA A 87 -5.96 24.56 1.26
CA ALA A 87 -6.81 23.88 0.27
C ALA A 87 -6.06 22.77 -0.50
N VAL A 88 -4.80 23.00 -0.88
CA VAL A 88 -3.97 21.97 -1.54
C VAL A 88 -3.69 20.81 -0.60
N ARG A 89 -3.41 21.07 0.69
CA ARG A 89 -3.22 20.00 1.68
C ARG A 89 -4.47 19.15 1.86
N GLU A 90 -5.63 19.79 1.95
CA GLU A 90 -6.92 19.10 2.06
C GLU A 90 -7.22 18.27 0.82
N ALA A 91 -6.97 18.82 -0.38
CA ALA A 91 -7.13 18.09 -1.64
C ALA A 91 -6.20 16.86 -1.72
N ILE A 92 -4.95 16.97 -1.26
CA ILE A 92 -4.01 15.84 -1.18
C ILE A 92 -4.53 14.78 -0.20
N ALA A 93 -4.98 15.19 1.00
CA ALA A 93 -5.51 14.26 2.00
C ALA A 93 -6.76 13.53 1.48
N ALA A 94 -7.68 14.25 0.84
CA ALA A 94 -8.87 13.66 0.22
C ALA A 94 -8.51 12.67 -0.91
N THR A 95 -7.53 13.01 -1.75
CA THR A 95 -7.05 12.13 -2.82
C THR A 95 -6.44 10.86 -2.24
N ASN A 96 -5.61 10.97 -1.19
CA ASN A 96 -5.01 9.81 -0.54
C ASN A 96 -6.06 8.90 0.09
N ALA A 97 -7.05 9.47 0.78
CA ALA A 97 -8.16 8.71 1.35
C ALA A 97 -9.00 8.00 0.26
N ALA A 98 -9.21 8.64 -0.89
CA ALA A 98 -9.89 8.02 -2.02
C ALA A 98 -9.08 6.87 -2.64
N VAL A 99 -7.75 7.02 -2.75
CA VAL A 99 -6.85 5.96 -3.22
C VAL A 99 -6.88 4.77 -2.25
N GLU A 100 -6.80 5.02 -0.95
CA GLU A 100 -6.91 4.00 0.09
C GLU A 100 -8.26 3.29 0.03
N GLY A 101 -9.36 4.04 -0.08
CA GLY A 101 -10.70 3.49 -0.24
C GLY A 101 -10.83 2.59 -1.48
N ASN A 102 -10.23 2.99 -2.60
CA ASN A 102 -10.23 2.17 -3.81
C ASN A 102 -9.40 0.88 -3.64
N ASN A 103 -8.28 0.95 -2.92
CA ASN A 103 -7.47 -0.24 -2.62
C ASN A 103 -8.24 -1.23 -1.73
N ILE A 104 -8.90 -0.74 -0.67
CA ILE A 104 -9.75 -1.56 0.21
C ILE A 104 -10.91 -2.17 -0.59
N ALA A 105 -11.59 -1.37 -1.41
CA ALA A 105 -12.68 -1.87 -2.25
C ALA A 105 -12.21 -2.96 -3.22
N ARG A 106 -11.00 -2.80 -3.80
CA ARG A 106 -10.38 -3.82 -4.65
C ARG A 106 -10.07 -5.09 -3.87
N GLU A 107 -9.51 -4.99 -2.66
CA GLU A 107 -9.20 -6.15 -1.81
C GLU A 107 -10.47 -6.91 -1.39
N ILE A 108 -11.52 -6.19 -1.00
CA ILE A 108 -12.83 -6.77 -0.67
C ILE A 108 -13.43 -7.45 -1.91
N GLY A 109 -13.41 -6.77 -3.06
CA GLY A 109 -13.92 -7.33 -4.31
C GLY A 109 -13.14 -8.59 -4.73
N GLN A 110 -11.82 -8.59 -4.55
CA GLN A 110 -11.00 -9.77 -4.77
C GLN A 110 -11.39 -10.89 -3.82
N ALA A 111 -11.48 -10.65 -2.51
CA ALA A 111 -11.86 -11.64 -1.52
C ALA A 111 -13.23 -12.27 -1.81
N GLN A 112 -14.24 -11.46 -2.18
CA GLN A 112 -15.57 -11.94 -2.55
C GLN A 112 -15.56 -12.76 -3.84
N ALA A 113 -14.66 -12.44 -4.77
CA ALA A 113 -14.53 -13.16 -6.03
C ALA A 113 -13.67 -14.43 -5.91
N ARG A 114 -13.00 -14.72 -4.79
CA ARG A 114 -12.13 -15.90 -4.66
C ARG A 114 -12.89 -17.21 -4.74
N CYS A 115 -12.18 -18.25 -5.16
CA CYS A 115 -12.62 -19.63 -5.06
C CYS A 115 -12.34 -20.15 -3.64
N TYR A 116 -13.30 -20.87 -3.08
CA TYR A 116 -13.17 -21.51 -1.78
C TYR A 116 -13.52 -22.97 -1.97
N LEU A 117 -12.52 -23.84 -1.90
CA LEU A 117 -12.70 -25.27 -2.09
C LEU A 117 -12.91 -25.92 -0.74
N SER A 118 -13.99 -26.68 -0.61
CA SER A 118 -14.22 -27.53 0.55
C SER A 118 -14.48 -28.97 0.13
N PRO A 119 -13.87 -29.94 0.81
CA PRO A 119 -14.19 -31.34 0.61
C PRO A 119 -15.58 -31.64 1.21
N ARG A 120 -16.47 -32.22 0.42
CA ARG A 120 -17.87 -32.48 0.80
C ARG A 120 -18.12 -33.94 1.21
N ASP A 121 -17.52 -34.87 0.47
CA ASP A 121 -17.66 -36.30 0.68
C ASP A 121 -16.32 -36.95 0.38
N VAL A 122 -15.77 -37.71 1.32
CA VAL A 122 -14.52 -38.45 1.15
C VAL A 122 -14.80 -39.91 1.43
N LYS A 123 -14.52 -40.75 0.45
CA LYS A 123 -14.74 -42.19 0.52
C LYS A 123 -13.45 -42.92 0.24
N PHE A 124 -13.20 -43.94 1.06
CA PHE A 124 -12.14 -44.89 0.84
C PHE A 124 -12.72 -46.21 0.35
N ARG A 125 -12.10 -46.83 -0.65
CA ARG A 125 -12.50 -48.14 -1.17
C ARG A 125 -11.27 -48.98 -1.46
N ILE A 126 -11.28 -50.26 -1.14
CA ILE A 126 -10.28 -51.21 -1.62
C ILE A 126 -10.93 -51.98 -2.77
N ASP A 127 -10.34 -51.93 -3.97
CA ASP A 127 -10.90 -52.67 -5.10
C ASP A 127 -10.62 -54.18 -5.01
N THR A 128 -11.13 -54.93 -5.99
CA THR A 128 -10.93 -56.38 -6.08
C THR A 128 -9.48 -56.81 -6.27
N TYR A 129 -8.58 -55.88 -6.65
CA TYR A 129 -7.15 -56.10 -6.81
C TYR A 129 -6.34 -55.68 -5.58
N ALA A 130 -7.02 -55.39 -4.47
CA ALA A 130 -6.41 -54.87 -3.25
C ALA A 130 -5.66 -53.54 -3.45
N ALA A 131 -6.07 -52.77 -4.44
CA ALA A 131 -5.60 -51.39 -4.60
C ALA A 131 -6.54 -50.47 -3.81
N PRO A 132 -6.01 -49.69 -2.85
CA PRO A 132 -6.78 -48.69 -2.15
C PRO A 132 -7.06 -47.49 -3.08
N HIS A 133 -8.29 -47.00 -3.06
CA HIS A 133 -8.80 -45.86 -3.82
C HIS A 133 -9.35 -44.82 -2.87
N LEU A 134 -9.07 -43.55 -3.16
CA LEU A 134 -9.64 -42.41 -2.44
C LEU A 134 -10.49 -41.58 -3.41
N TYR A 135 -11.75 -41.42 -3.06
CA TYR A 135 -12.71 -40.61 -3.81
C TYR A 135 -13.05 -39.37 -3.00
N MET A 136 -13.09 -38.19 -3.64
CA MET A 136 -13.50 -36.97 -2.97
C MET A 136 -14.43 -36.14 -3.85
N THR A 137 -15.49 -35.61 -3.27
CA THR A 137 -16.26 -34.55 -3.92
C THR A 137 -15.78 -33.22 -3.39
N VAL A 138 -15.31 -32.35 -4.29
CA VAL A 138 -14.89 -30.99 -3.93
C VAL A 138 -15.98 -30.03 -4.33
N LEU A 139 -16.36 -29.16 -3.40
CA LEU A 139 -17.31 -28.09 -3.63
C LEU A 139 -16.55 -26.77 -3.70
N ASN A 140 -16.71 -26.05 -4.82
CA ASN A 140 -16.28 -24.66 -4.88
C ASN A 140 -17.44 -23.75 -4.45
N SER A 141 -17.38 -23.22 -3.22
CA SER A 141 -18.37 -22.26 -2.71
C SER A 141 -18.08 -20.82 -3.14
N GLY A 142 -16.96 -20.58 -3.81
CA GLY A 142 -16.56 -19.26 -4.31
C GLY A 142 -17.24 -18.87 -5.61
N GLN A 143 -17.05 -17.60 -5.98
CA GLN A 143 -17.61 -16.99 -7.19
C GLN A 143 -16.70 -17.12 -8.42
N SER A 144 -15.46 -17.57 -8.24
CA SER A 144 -14.53 -17.84 -9.33
C SER A 144 -14.18 -19.32 -9.44
N PRO A 145 -13.80 -19.79 -10.64
CA PRO A 145 -13.26 -21.14 -10.80
C PRO A 145 -11.92 -21.27 -10.08
N ALA A 146 -11.70 -22.42 -9.45
CA ALA A 146 -10.38 -22.81 -8.96
C ALA A 146 -9.60 -23.39 -10.14
N ARG A 147 -8.48 -22.76 -10.49
CA ARG A 147 -7.66 -23.15 -11.64
C ARG A 147 -6.54 -24.07 -11.21
N ASN A 148 -6.15 -24.97 -12.11
CA ASN A 148 -5.00 -25.84 -11.92
C ASN A 148 -5.06 -26.57 -10.56
N PHE A 149 -6.26 -26.99 -10.16
CA PHE A 149 -6.48 -27.78 -8.95
C PHE A 149 -5.69 -29.08 -9.06
N ARG A 150 -4.75 -29.24 -8.15
CA ARG A 150 -3.89 -30.41 -7.97
C ARG A 150 -4.03 -30.86 -6.55
N TRP A 151 -3.78 -32.13 -6.33
CA TRP A 151 -3.77 -32.67 -4.99
C TRP A 151 -2.71 -33.74 -4.87
N THR A 152 -2.23 -33.91 -3.65
CA THR A 152 -1.39 -35.03 -3.27
C THR A 152 -2.01 -35.67 -2.06
N PHE A 153 -1.88 -36.98 -1.92
CA PHE A 153 -2.45 -37.64 -0.76
C PHE A 153 -1.60 -38.80 -0.27
N GLN A 154 -1.77 -39.10 1.01
CA GLN A 154 -1.12 -40.18 1.72
C GLN A 154 -2.19 -40.91 2.53
N VAL A 155 -2.23 -42.23 2.40
CA VAL A 155 -3.12 -43.09 3.19
C VAL A 155 -2.29 -43.95 4.12
N THR A 156 -2.68 -44.00 5.37
CA THR A 156 -2.15 -44.90 6.39
C THR A 156 -3.27 -45.82 6.84
N MET A 157 -3.02 -47.13 6.85
CA MET A 157 -3.95 -48.11 7.39
C MET A 157 -3.32 -48.80 8.58
N ARG A 158 -4.06 -48.93 9.67
CA ARG A 158 -3.63 -49.63 10.88
C ARG A 158 -4.67 -50.65 11.27
N LEU A 159 -4.25 -51.90 11.34
CA LEU A 159 -5.07 -53.00 11.82
C LEU A 159 -5.19 -52.91 13.35
N MET A 160 -6.41 -53.02 13.89
CA MET A 160 -6.68 -52.85 15.32
C MET A 160 -6.87 -54.21 16.02
N PRO A 161 -6.45 -54.38 17.29
CA PRO A 161 -5.85 -53.36 18.17
C PRO A 161 -4.34 -53.16 17.97
N ASP A 162 -3.59 -54.23 17.70
CA ASP A 162 -2.11 -54.25 17.73
C ASP A 162 -1.49 -54.74 16.42
N GLY A 163 -2.26 -54.70 15.35
CA GLY A 163 -1.88 -55.29 14.08
C GLY A 163 -0.89 -54.44 13.29
N TRP A 164 -0.63 -54.89 12.07
CA TRP A 164 0.33 -54.27 11.17
C TRP A 164 -0.13 -52.89 10.69
N GLN A 165 0.84 -52.09 10.23
CA GLN A 165 0.62 -50.76 9.65
C GLN A 165 1.06 -50.74 8.19
N TRP A 166 0.19 -50.20 7.35
CA TRP A 166 0.46 -49.86 5.96
C TRP A 166 0.54 -48.35 5.80
N GLY A 167 1.38 -47.88 4.89
CA GLY A 167 1.37 -46.48 4.48
C GLY A 167 1.69 -46.36 3.00
N SER A 168 0.90 -45.56 2.28
CA SER A 168 1.24 -45.16 0.93
C SER A 168 2.36 -44.11 0.95
N ARG A 169 3.08 -44.00 -0.17
CA ARG A 169 3.86 -42.79 -0.45
C ARG A 169 2.92 -41.65 -0.83
N LEU A 170 3.42 -40.43 -0.77
CA LEU A 170 2.72 -39.27 -1.32
C LEU A 170 2.56 -39.47 -2.83
N ILE A 171 1.32 -39.51 -3.32
CA ILE A 171 1.03 -39.67 -4.74
C ILE A 171 0.49 -38.35 -5.29
N GLU A 172 1.10 -37.87 -6.37
CA GLU A 172 0.54 -36.82 -7.22
C GLU A 172 -0.14 -37.51 -8.41
N PRO A 173 -1.47 -37.57 -8.48
CA PRO A 173 -2.20 -38.33 -9.49
C PRO A 173 -2.11 -37.72 -10.90
N GLY A 174 -1.47 -36.55 -11.02
CA GLY A 174 -1.19 -35.89 -12.29
C GLY A 174 -2.36 -35.07 -12.83
N GLY A 175 -2.01 -33.99 -13.55
CA GLY A 175 -2.95 -33.12 -14.26
C GLY A 175 -3.69 -32.14 -13.36
N GLY A 176 -3.41 -30.84 -13.52
CA GLY A 176 -4.25 -29.81 -12.94
C GLY A 176 -5.63 -29.82 -13.61
N ARG A 177 -6.70 -29.78 -12.84
CA ARG A 177 -8.08 -29.62 -13.33
C ARG A 177 -8.63 -28.27 -12.91
N ASP A 178 -9.50 -27.68 -13.71
CA ASP A 178 -10.24 -26.49 -13.28
C ASP A 178 -11.58 -26.91 -12.68
N ILE A 179 -11.90 -26.39 -11.49
CA ILE A 179 -13.19 -26.60 -10.81
C ILE A 179 -14.02 -25.34 -10.97
N ALA A 180 -15.18 -25.46 -11.63
CA ALA A 180 -16.07 -24.32 -11.88
C ALA A 180 -16.58 -23.67 -10.58
N ALA A 181 -16.95 -22.39 -10.66
CA ALA A 181 -17.54 -21.65 -9.55
C ALA A 181 -18.92 -22.20 -9.17
N GLN A 182 -19.27 -22.15 -7.88
CA GLN A 182 -20.57 -22.55 -7.33
C GLN A 182 -21.03 -23.98 -7.69
N GLN A 183 -20.13 -24.84 -8.15
CA GLN A 183 -20.45 -26.21 -8.53
C GLN A 183 -19.74 -27.19 -7.60
N GLY A 184 -20.48 -28.23 -7.22
CA GLY A 184 -19.91 -29.42 -6.60
C GLY A 184 -19.48 -30.36 -7.70
N GLU A 185 -18.18 -30.65 -7.76
CA GLU A 185 -17.62 -31.58 -8.74
C GLU A 185 -17.06 -32.80 -8.00
N ALA A 186 -17.54 -33.98 -8.39
CA ALA A 186 -16.96 -35.23 -7.92
C ALA A 186 -15.62 -35.40 -8.62
N VAL A 187 -14.53 -35.40 -7.84
CA VAL A 187 -13.17 -35.57 -8.33
C VAL A 187 -12.62 -36.88 -7.79
N GLN A 188 -12.46 -37.87 -8.66
CA GLN A 188 -11.74 -39.07 -8.27
C GLN A 188 -10.27 -38.68 -8.03
N LEU A 189 -9.83 -38.75 -6.76
CA LEU A 189 -8.48 -38.33 -6.39
C LEU A 189 -7.42 -39.31 -6.85
N GLY A 190 -7.79 -40.55 -7.13
CA GLY A 190 -6.91 -41.54 -7.74
C GLY A 190 -6.63 -42.73 -6.83
N ILE A 191 -5.70 -43.56 -7.30
CA ILE A 191 -5.35 -44.84 -6.68
C ILE A 191 -4.25 -44.59 -5.66
N ALA A 192 -4.50 -44.92 -4.39
CA ALA A 192 -3.62 -44.69 -3.26
C ALA A 192 -2.33 -45.52 -3.29
N ALA A 193 -2.23 -46.51 -4.18
CA ALA A 193 -0.98 -47.19 -4.45
C ALA A 193 -0.92 -47.71 -5.90
N ALA A 194 0.17 -47.39 -6.60
CA ALA A 194 0.51 -48.06 -7.87
C ALA A 194 0.88 -49.53 -7.65
N ASN A 195 1.25 -49.91 -6.42
CA ASN A 195 1.56 -51.27 -6.03
C ASN A 195 0.43 -51.82 -5.16
N ALA A 196 -0.19 -52.92 -5.59
CA ALA A 196 -1.18 -53.63 -4.81
C ALA A 196 -0.62 -54.01 -3.42
N MET A 197 -1.50 -54.07 -2.43
CA MET A 197 -1.15 -54.56 -1.11
C MET A 197 -0.57 -56.00 -1.23
N PRO A 198 0.54 -56.33 -0.54
CA PRO A 198 1.07 -57.69 -0.52
C PRO A 198 -0.02 -58.70 -0.14
N GLN A 199 -0.08 -59.83 -0.84
CA GLN A 199 -1.16 -60.81 -0.70
C GLN A 199 -1.35 -61.34 0.73
N GLY A 200 -0.27 -61.40 1.53
CA GLY A 200 -0.35 -61.74 2.96
C GLY A 200 -1.10 -60.69 3.79
N GLN A 201 -0.80 -59.41 3.59
CA GLN A 201 -1.46 -58.29 4.28
C GLN A 201 -2.94 -58.17 3.89
N LEU A 202 -3.27 -58.49 2.63
CA LEU A 202 -4.65 -58.54 2.17
C LEU A 202 -5.45 -59.64 2.88
N SER A 203 -4.84 -60.80 3.10
CA SER A 203 -5.48 -61.92 3.79
C SER A 203 -5.76 -61.55 5.25
N ASP A 204 -4.79 -60.93 5.92
CA ASP A 204 -4.97 -60.42 7.29
C ASP A 204 -6.06 -59.34 7.35
N LEU A 205 -6.11 -58.46 6.34
CA LEU A 205 -7.18 -57.49 6.22
C LEU A 205 -8.53 -58.21 6.16
N LEU A 206 -8.73 -59.17 5.26
CA LEU A 206 -10.00 -59.89 5.11
C LEU A 206 -10.44 -60.71 6.33
N LEU A 207 -9.50 -61.12 7.19
CA LEU A 207 -9.78 -61.97 8.36
C LEU A 207 -10.09 -61.18 9.64
N GLU A 208 -9.59 -59.95 9.74
CA GLU A 208 -9.67 -59.15 10.95
C GLU A 208 -10.88 -58.22 10.95
N PRO A 209 -11.52 -57.96 12.10
CA PRO A 209 -12.83 -57.33 12.13
C PRO A 209 -12.80 -55.82 11.89
N THR A 210 -11.64 -55.14 12.05
CA THR A 210 -11.61 -53.67 11.99
C THR A 210 -10.26 -53.10 11.56
N VAL A 211 -10.28 -52.13 10.65
CA VAL A 211 -9.12 -51.32 10.26
C VAL A 211 -9.39 -49.85 10.53
N ARG A 212 -8.40 -49.15 11.08
CA ARG A 212 -8.35 -47.68 11.10
C ARG A 212 -7.65 -47.19 9.83
N ILE A 213 -8.29 -46.26 9.15
CA ILE A 213 -7.81 -45.68 7.90
C ILE A 213 -7.65 -44.19 8.15
N GLU A 214 -6.46 -43.67 7.89
CA GLU A 214 -6.14 -42.25 8.00
C GLU A 214 -5.72 -41.77 6.61
N ALA A 215 -6.30 -40.67 6.14
CA ALA A 215 -5.93 -40.06 4.87
C ALA A 215 -5.56 -38.59 5.10
N ARG A 216 -4.39 -38.22 4.58
CA ARG A 216 -3.92 -36.83 4.49
C ARG A 216 -3.97 -36.41 3.04
N ILE A 217 -4.71 -35.35 2.74
CA ILE A 217 -4.85 -34.78 1.40
C ILE A 217 -4.30 -33.35 1.44
N VAL A 218 -3.35 -33.04 0.58
CA VAL A 218 -2.85 -31.67 0.37
C VAL A 218 -3.33 -31.21 -0.99
N ALA A 219 -4.23 -30.24 -1.02
CA ALA A 219 -4.77 -29.64 -2.22
C ALA A 219 -4.10 -28.30 -2.52
N ARG A 220 -3.84 -28.05 -3.79
CA ARG A 220 -3.25 -26.82 -4.32
C ARG A 220 -4.07 -26.32 -5.49
N TRP A 221 -4.35 -25.03 -5.54
CA TRP A 221 -5.04 -24.42 -6.67
C TRP A 221 -4.67 -22.94 -6.79
N SER A 222 -4.99 -22.34 -7.93
CA SER A 222 -4.86 -20.90 -8.13
C SER A 222 -6.24 -20.28 -8.30
N ASP A 223 -6.47 -19.11 -7.73
CA ASP A 223 -7.68 -18.34 -8.04
C ASP A 223 -7.55 -17.61 -9.41
N VAL A 224 -8.61 -16.91 -9.82
CA VAL A 224 -8.60 -16.11 -11.06
C VAL A 224 -7.62 -14.94 -11.04
N PHE A 225 -7.11 -14.56 -9.86
CA PHE A 225 -6.10 -13.53 -9.68
C PHE A 225 -4.67 -14.10 -9.68
N GLY A 226 -4.52 -15.41 -9.83
CA GLY A 226 -3.23 -16.10 -9.84
C GLY A 226 -2.63 -16.30 -8.44
N VAL A 227 -3.40 -16.10 -7.38
CA VAL A 227 -2.94 -16.39 -6.02
C VAL A 227 -3.05 -17.89 -5.80
N GLU A 228 -1.91 -18.53 -5.54
CA GLU A 228 -1.87 -19.94 -5.15
C GLU A 228 -2.35 -20.12 -3.71
N GLN A 229 -3.21 -21.11 -3.53
CA GLN A 229 -3.74 -21.56 -2.25
C GLN A 229 -3.30 -22.99 -2.01
N GLU A 230 -3.01 -23.33 -0.76
CA GLU A 230 -2.70 -24.68 -0.31
C GLU A 230 -3.52 -24.98 0.95
N GLU A 231 -4.25 -26.09 0.95
CA GLU A 231 -4.94 -26.59 2.13
C GLU A 231 -4.59 -28.05 2.38
N THR A 232 -4.51 -28.42 3.65
CA THR A 232 -4.34 -29.81 4.08
C THR A 232 -5.58 -30.27 4.81
N TRP A 233 -6.16 -31.36 4.35
CA TRP A 233 -7.32 -32.01 4.98
C TRP A 233 -6.92 -33.38 5.54
N PHE A 234 -7.41 -33.66 6.74
CA PHE A 234 -7.18 -34.92 7.44
C PHE A 234 -8.50 -35.65 7.60
N TYR A 235 -8.47 -36.95 7.35
CA TYR A 235 -9.62 -37.82 7.37
C TYR A 235 -9.30 -39.08 8.11
N GLN A 236 -10.25 -39.58 8.89
CA GLN A 236 -10.16 -40.88 9.49
C GLN A 236 -11.46 -41.68 9.34
N ALA A 237 -11.31 -43.00 9.26
CA ALA A 237 -12.42 -43.93 9.31
C ALA A 237 -12.02 -45.18 10.10
N ILE A 238 -13.00 -45.77 10.76
CA ILE A 238 -12.90 -47.10 11.35
C ILE A 238 -13.95 -47.93 10.65
N ALA A 239 -13.52 -48.98 9.94
CA ALA A 239 -14.42 -49.79 9.14
C ALA A 239 -14.10 -51.28 9.31
N PRO A 240 -15.13 -52.14 9.18
CA PRO A 240 -14.87 -53.55 8.99
C PRO A 240 -14.11 -53.74 7.69
N THR A 241 -13.31 -54.80 7.66
CA THR A 241 -12.53 -55.13 6.49
C THR A 241 -13.44 -55.76 5.43
N GLY A 242 -13.22 -55.38 4.17
CA GLY A 242 -14.07 -55.80 3.07
C GLY A 242 -13.58 -55.22 1.76
N LEU A 243 -13.69 -55.99 0.69
CA LEU A 243 -13.40 -55.54 -0.67
C LEU A 243 -14.63 -54.86 -1.26
N ASP A 244 -14.39 -53.85 -2.09
CA ASP A 244 -15.39 -53.10 -2.84
C ASP A 244 -16.46 -52.41 -1.96
N MET A 245 -16.08 -52.05 -0.74
CA MET A 245 -16.92 -51.26 0.17
C MET A 245 -16.51 -49.79 0.15
N ASP A 246 -17.49 -48.90 -0.04
CA ASP A 246 -17.29 -47.46 0.18
C ASP A 246 -17.35 -47.15 1.67
N ILE A 247 -16.21 -46.73 2.22
CA ILE A 247 -16.07 -46.34 3.61
C ILE A 247 -16.11 -44.81 3.66
N PRO A 248 -17.18 -44.20 4.22
CA PRO A 248 -17.22 -42.76 4.42
C PRO A 248 -16.18 -42.37 5.45
N MET A 249 -15.35 -41.38 5.12
CA MET A 249 -14.35 -40.84 6.03
C MET A 249 -14.88 -39.59 6.74
N ILE A 250 -14.55 -39.47 8.02
CA ILE A 250 -14.92 -38.32 8.84
C ILE A 250 -13.74 -37.36 8.86
N VAL A 251 -14.01 -36.06 8.75
CA VAL A 251 -13.01 -35.00 8.90
C VAL A 251 -12.39 -35.12 10.27
N ASP A 252 -11.07 -35.32 10.31
CA ASP A 252 -10.31 -35.23 11.54
C ASP A 252 -9.85 -33.78 11.68
N PHE A 253 -10.38 -33.09 12.68
CA PHE A 253 -9.86 -31.77 13.01
C PHE A 253 -8.57 -32.00 13.77
N PRO A 254 -7.39 -31.62 13.21
CA PRO A 254 -6.17 -31.70 13.99
C PRO A 254 -6.41 -30.91 15.27
N ALA A 255 -6.22 -31.55 16.42
CA ALA A 255 -6.18 -30.84 17.69
C ALA A 255 -5.16 -29.71 17.50
N GLN A 256 -5.61 -28.46 17.63
CA GLN A 256 -4.72 -27.30 17.50
C GLN A 256 -3.57 -27.52 18.48
N ALA A 257 -2.40 -27.83 17.94
CA ALA A 257 -1.19 -28.14 18.69
C ALA A 257 -0.56 -26.86 19.25
#